data_AF-A0A415FPJ6-F1
#
_entry.id   AF-A0A415FPJ6-F1
#
_cell.length_a   1.000
_cell.length_b   1.000
_cell.length_c   1.000
_cell.angle_alpha   90.00
_cell.angle_beta   90.00
_cell.angle_gamma   90.00
#
_symmetry.space_group_name_H-M   'P 1'
#
loop_
_entity.id
_entity.type
_entity.pdbx_description
1 polymer ?
#
loop_
_entity_poly.entity_id
_entity_poly.type
_entity_poly.pdbx_seq_one_letter_code
_entity_poly.pdbx_strand_id
1 'polypeptide(L)' 'MINMGHKKTIDYWRHPTKREIKFGEGAIHWLTVDIEKVQKSDGSLKKWFIHTDGLRYNRP' A
#
# COMPACT_ATOMS: atom_id res chain seq x y z
N MET A 1 17.72 27.49 2.81
CA MET A 1 17.68 26.14 3.41
C MET A 1 16.74 25.30 2.57
N ILE A 2 17.25 24.36 1.79
CA ILE A 2 16.40 23.43 1.03
C ILE A 2 15.86 22.41 2.03
N ASN A 3 14.57 22.52 2.33
CA ASN A 3 13.87 21.60 3.21
C ASN A 3 13.81 20.26 2.49
N MET A 4 14.78 19.38 2.76
CA MET A 4 14.81 18.01 2.23
C MET A 4 13.73 17.22 2.98
N GLY A 5 12.47 17.52 2.68
CA GLY A 5 11.31 16.90 3.33
C GLY A 5 11.40 15.40 3.11
N HIS A 6 11.72 14.66 4.18
CA HIS A 6 11.65 13.20 4.16
C HIS A 6 10.23 12.81 3.75
N LYS A 7 10.08 12.24 2.56
CA LYS A 7 8.81 11.69 2.11
C LYS A 7 8.36 10.66 3.12
N LYS A 8 7.26 10.95 3.82
CA LYS A 8 6.68 10.02 4.77
C LYS A 8 6.01 8.90 3.99
N THR A 9 6.41 7.67 4.28
CA THR A 9 5.83 6.47 3.67
C THR A 9 5.06 5.66 4.70
N ILE A 10 4.21 4.76 4.22
CA ILE A 10 3.42 3.82 5.04
C ILE A 10 3.27 2.50 4.28
N ASP A 11 3.26 1.39 5.02
CA ASP A 11 3.07 0.05 4.45
C ASP A 11 1.60 -0.36 4.46
N TYR A 12 1.19 -1.00 3.37
CA TYR A 12 -0.10 -1.69 3.23
C TYR A 12 0.15 -3.14 2.82
N TRP A 13 -0.83 -4.01 3.09
CA TRP A 13 -0.73 -5.43 2.86
C TRP A 13 -1.91 -6.00 2.08
N ARG A 14 -1.67 -7.12 1.39
CA ARG A 14 -2.75 -7.91 0.78
C ARG A 14 -2.48 -9.40 0.91
N HIS A 15 -3.54 -10.18 0.83
CA HIS A 15 -3.43 -11.62 0.59
C HIS A 15 -2.91 -11.89 -0.83
N PRO A 16 -2.22 -13.03 -1.03
CA PRO A 16 -1.93 -13.53 -2.36
C PRO A 16 -3.23 -13.88 -3.09
N THR A 17 -3.19 -13.81 -4.41
CA THR A 17 -4.25 -14.27 -5.31
C THR A 17 -4.24 -15.80 -5.40
N LYS A 18 -5.35 -16.38 -5.88
CA LYS A 18 -5.43 -17.83 -6.14
C LYS A 18 -4.32 -18.32 -7.08
N ARG A 19 -3.92 -17.47 -8.03
CA ARG A 19 -2.84 -17.77 -8.98
C ARG A 19 -1.49 -17.80 -8.27
N GLU A 20 -1.16 -16.77 -7.51
CA GLU A 20 0.08 -16.70 -6.71
C GLU A 20 0.20 -17.93 -5.78
N ILE A 21 -0.88 -18.29 -5.08
CA ILE A 21 -0.92 -19.51 -4.24
C ILE A 21 -0.62 -20.78 -5.07
N LYS A 22 -1.22 -20.93 -6.26
CA LYS A 22 -1.02 -22.10 -7.13
C LYS A 22 0.44 -22.27 -7.57
N PHE A 23 1.19 -21.18 -7.72
CA PHE A 23 2.58 -21.20 -8.15
C PHE A 23 3.58 -21.12 -6.98
N GLY A 24 3.12 -21.25 -5.73
CA GLY A 24 3.98 -21.24 -4.54
C GLY A 24 4.32 -19.83 -4.00
N GLU A 25 3.70 -18.79 -4.54
CA GLU A 25 3.87 -17.37 -4.13
C GLU A 25 2.81 -16.96 -3.08
N GLY A 26 2.39 -17.89 -2.22
CA GLY A 26 1.28 -17.71 -1.27
C GLY A 26 1.57 -16.81 -0.06
N ALA A 27 2.58 -15.95 -0.12
CA ALA A 27 2.95 -15.07 0.99
C ALA A 27 2.10 -13.79 1.04
N ILE A 28 2.05 -13.12 2.19
CA ILE A 28 1.47 -11.76 2.29
C ILE A 28 2.34 -10.79 1.49
N HIS A 29 1.70 -9.99 0.64
CA HIS A 29 2.39 -8.96 -0.12
C HIS A 29 2.33 -7.63 0.64
N TRP A 30 3.47 -7.00 0.82
CA TRP A 30 3.62 -5.68 1.40
C TRP A 30 3.92 -4.65 0.32
N LEU A 31 3.40 -3.44 0.49
CA LEU A 31 3.60 -2.32 -0.42
C LEU A 31 3.80 -1.04 0.39
N THR A 32 4.96 -0.42 0.22
CA THR A 32 5.28 0.89 0.79
C THR A 32 4.79 2.00 -0.15
N VAL A 33 3.97 2.91 0.36
CA VAL A 33 3.40 4.03 -0.41
C VAL A 33 3.68 5.37 0.25
N ASP A 34 3.80 6.42 -0.56
CA ASP A 34 3.84 7.80 -0.08
C ASP A 34 2.51 8.14 0.61
N ILE A 35 2.58 8.73 1.82
CA ILE A 35 1.37 9.09 2.58
C ILE A 35 0.44 10.00 1.77
N GLU A 36 0.99 10.94 1.01
CA GLU A 36 0.23 11.90 0.19
C GLU A 36 -0.69 11.23 -0.83
N LYS A 37 -0.37 10.01 -1.28
CA LYS A 37 -1.20 9.25 -2.25
C LYS A 37 -2.40 8.56 -1.60
N VAL A 38 -2.32 8.31 -0.30
CA VAL A 38 -3.32 7.56 0.47
C VAL A 38 -3.97 8.38 1.57
N GLN A 39 -3.56 9.63 1.75
CA GLN A 39 -4.20 10.59 2.63
C GLN A 39 -5.48 11.13 1.98
N LYS A 40 -6.53 11.28 2.78
CA LYS A 40 -7.78 11.94 2.38
C LYS A 40 -7.69 13.44 2.66
N SER A 41 -8.66 14.19 2.14
CA SER A 41 -8.77 15.62 2.38
C SER A 41 -8.90 16.00 3.86
N ASP A 42 -9.43 15.12 4.71
CA ASP A 42 -9.54 15.30 6.17
C ASP A 42 -8.24 14.99 6.93
N GLY A 43 -7.16 14.66 6.23
CA GLY A 43 -5.87 14.29 6.81
C GLY A 43 -5.78 12.84 7.28
N SER A 44 -6.89 12.09 7.32
CA SER A 44 -6.89 10.66 7.65
C SER A 44 -6.34 9.81 6.51
N LEU A 45 -5.80 8.63 6.83
CA LEU A 45 -5.33 7.67 5.82
C LEU A 45 -6.45 6.75 5.38
N LYS A 46 -6.44 6.35 4.11
CA LYS A 46 -7.34 5.33 3.57
C LYS A 46 -7.17 4.02 4.35
N LYS A 47 -8.27 3.31 4.64
CA LYS A 47 -8.19 1.97 5.24
C LYS A 47 -7.71 0.92 4.23
N TRP A 48 -7.99 1.15 2.95
CA TRP A 48 -7.57 0.33 1.83
C TRP A 48 -7.62 1.16 0.55
N PHE A 49 -6.92 0.72 -0.49
CA PHE A 49 -7.02 1.29 -1.84
C PHE A 49 -6.75 0.21 -2.89
N ILE A 50 -7.12 0.48 -4.15
CA ILE A 50 -6.76 -0.35 -5.30
C ILE A 50 -5.49 0.22 -5.90
N HIS A 51 -4.44 -0.59 -6.01
CA HIS A 51 -3.18 -0.17 -6.62
C HIS A 51 -3.23 -0.33 -8.15
N THR A 52 -2.16 0.09 -8.84
CA THR A 52 -2.07 0.08 -10.31
C THR A 52 -2.07 -1.33 -10.90
N ASP A 53 -1.82 -2.35 -10.08
CA ASP A 53 -1.95 -3.77 -10.42
C ASP A 53 -3.41 -4.28 -10.37
N GLY A 54 -4.37 -3.43 -10.00
CA GLY A 54 -5.79 -3.79 -9.86
C GLY A 54 -6.10 -4.55 -8.57
N LEU A 55 -5.15 -4.70 -7.65
CA LEU A 55 -5.33 -5.43 -6.40
C LEU A 55 -5.57 -4.48 -5.23
N ARG A 56 -6.34 -4.97 -4.25
CA ARG A 56 -6.65 -4.21 -3.03
C ARG A 56 -5.57 -4.42 -1.98
N TYR A 57 -5.04 -3.31 -1.50
CA TYR A 57 -4.11 -3.25 -0.38
C TYR A 57 -4.81 -2.65 0.85
N ASN A 58 -4.60 -3.23 2.02
CA ASN A 58 -5.21 -2.86 3.29
C ASN A 58 -4.16 -2.26 4.23
N ARG A 59 -4.56 -1.24 4.97
CA ARG A 59 -3.72 -0.68 6.03
C ARG A 59 -3.63 -1.72 7.17
N PRO A 60 -2.47 -1.88 7.84
CA PRO A 60 -2.32 -2.74 9.02
C PRO A 60 -3.34 -2.44 10.12
#